data_AF-A0A1Y1Z8H6-F1
#
_entry.id   AF-A0A1Y1Z8H6-F1
#
_cell.length_a   1.000
_cell.length_b   1.000
_cell.length_c   1.000
_cell.angle_alpha   90.00
_cell.angle_beta   90.00
_cell.angle_gamma   90.00
#
_symmetry.space_group_name_H-M   'P 1'
#
loop_
_entity.id
_entity.type
_entity.pdbx_description
1 polymer ?
#
loop_
_entity_poly.entity_id
_entity_poly.type
_entity_poly.pdbx_seq_one_letter_code
_entity_poly.pdbx_strand_id
1 'polypeptide(L)'
;MSKESGEKEQSPKQNGHQNGSSHTEELHIVSRIYEIPIVQDGVNAVKSYVDQSNSRAVHLVADTANTAFTTAVQVVKPIQNYFQSQIQQLDNLGCQSLDFLESKFPLIKKPTNEVIETVRSTVEPYVGTVAASAQNLYNNIRNALPRQ
;
A
#
# COMPACT_ATOMS: atom_id res chain seq x y z
N MET A 1 40.00 -30.08 64.25
CA MET A 1 40.84 -29.84 63.06
C MET A 1 39.89 -29.49 61.93
N SER A 2 39.67 -28.22 61.54
CA SER A 2 40.62 -27.30 60.90
C SER A 2 41.19 -27.95 59.63
N LYS A 3 41.06 -27.42 58.40
CA LYS A 3 40.74 -26.09 57.85
C LYS A 3 40.52 -26.30 56.32
N GLU A 4 39.55 -25.65 55.64
CA GLU A 4 39.69 -24.38 54.87
C GLU A 4 40.53 -24.58 53.58
N SER A 5 40.26 -24.13 52.35
CA SER A 5 39.31 -23.26 51.64
C SER A 5 39.53 -23.55 50.13
N GLY A 6 38.70 -23.15 49.17
CA GLY A 6 37.91 -21.93 49.19
C GLY A 6 36.80 -21.84 48.15
N GLU A 7 35.98 -20.87 48.50
CA GLU A 7 34.80 -20.31 47.89
C GLU A 7 35.15 -19.21 46.88
N LYS A 8 34.20 -18.97 45.97
CA LYS A 8 33.73 -17.67 45.43
C LYS A 8 33.54 -17.75 43.92
N GLU A 9 32.50 -17.19 43.31
CA GLU A 9 31.24 -16.57 43.74
C GLU A 9 30.50 -16.25 42.44
N GLN A 10 29.17 -16.09 42.52
CA GLN A 10 28.36 -15.22 41.66
C GLN A 10 28.10 -15.60 40.19
N SER A 11 26.85 -16.01 39.98
CA SER A 11 26.04 -15.63 38.81
C SER A 11 26.09 -14.12 38.55
N PRO A 12 25.86 -13.68 37.30
CA PRO A 12 24.50 -13.22 37.01
C PRO A 12 23.96 -13.68 35.65
N LYS A 13 22.63 -13.69 35.62
CA LYS A 13 21.78 -13.83 34.44
C LYS A 13 22.20 -12.87 33.31
N GLN A 14 22.35 -13.39 32.11
CA GLN A 14 22.03 -12.71 30.85
C GLN A 14 21.28 -13.76 30.01
N ASN A 15 19.95 -13.88 30.09
CA ASN A 15 18.98 -12.97 29.49
C ASN A 15 19.47 -12.30 28.20
N GLY A 16 19.85 -13.11 27.22
CA GLY A 16 19.83 -12.70 25.83
C GLY A 16 18.39 -12.67 25.34
N HIS A 17 17.74 -11.52 25.55
CA HIS A 17 16.55 -11.11 24.81
C HIS A 17 16.85 -11.25 23.30
N GLN A 18 16.47 -12.36 22.69
CA GLN A 18 16.14 -12.33 21.27
C GLN A 18 14.74 -11.75 21.19
N ASN A 19 14.77 -10.41 21.20
CA ASN A 19 13.85 -9.52 20.53
C ASN A 19 12.44 -10.09 20.48
N GLY A 20 11.65 -9.73 21.49
CA GLY A 20 10.22 -9.60 21.30
C GLY A 20 9.99 -8.59 20.20
N SER A 21 10.13 -9.04 18.94
CA SER A 21 9.36 -8.49 17.85
C SER A 21 7.94 -8.61 18.36
N SER A 22 7.37 -7.48 18.75
CA SER A 22 5.93 -7.36 18.78
C SER A 22 5.51 -7.68 17.36
N HIS A 23 5.28 -8.96 17.07
CA HIS A 23 4.54 -9.40 15.92
C HIS A 23 3.14 -8.89 16.19
N THR A 24 2.93 -7.61 15.87
CA THR A 24 1.68 -7.20 15.27
C THR A 24 1.46 -8.25 14.18
N GLU A 25 0.44 -9.07 14.34
CA GLU A 25 0.01 -10.00 13.30
C GLU A 25 -0.50 -9.16 12.13
N GLU A 26 0.44 -8.55 11.42
CA GLU A 26 0.18 -7.82 10.21
C GLU A 26 -0.17 -8.87 9.16
N LEU A 27 -1.31 -8.68 8.52
CA LEU A 27 -1.77 -9.50 7.43
C LEU A 27 -0.75 -9.44 6.30
N HIS A 28 -0.18 -10.57 5.92
CA HIS A 28 0.82 -10.65 4.86
C HIS A 28 0.29 -10.11 3.53
N ILE A 29 -1.00 -10.29 3.24
CA ILE A 29 -1.65 -9.70 2.06
C ILE A 29 -1.56 -8.17 2.05
N VAL A 30 -1.66 -7.51 3.22
CA VAL A 30 -1.60 -6.05 3.30
C VAL A 30 -0.20 -5.56 2.96
N SER A 31 0.84 -6.20 3.51
CA SER A 31 2.23 -5.86 3.20
C SER A 31 2.51 -6.06 1.71
N ARG A 32 2.06 -7.16 1.11
CA ARG A 32 2.21 -7.40 -0.33
C ARG A 32 1.47 -6.39 -1.21
N ILE A 33 0.27 -5.97 -0.82
CA ILE A 33 -0.47 -4.93 -1.54
C ILE A 33 0.28 -3.60 -1.45
N TYR A 34 0.88 -3.29 -0.31
CA TYR A 34 1.67 -2.06 -0.13
C TYR A 34 2.95 -2.05 -0.98
N GLU A 35 3.55 -3.22 -1.24
CA GLU A 35 4.72 -3.37 -2.12
C GLU A 35 4.40 -3.15 -3.61
N ILE A 36 3.13 -3.07 -3.99
CA ILE A 36 2.73 -2.73 -5.36
C ILE A 36 3.10 -1.26 -5.63
N PRO A 37 3.93 -0.94 -6.65
CA PRO A 37 4.46 0.40 -6.86
C PRO A 37 3.39 1.50 -6.94
N ILE A 38 2.28 1.26 -7.65
CA ILE A 38 1.19 2.25 -7.77
C ILE A 38 0.45 2.49 -6.44
N VAL A 39 0.36 1.45 -5.60
CA VAL A 39 -0.25 1.58 -4.27
C VAL A 39 0.68 2.37 -3.36
N GLN A 40 1.98 2.04 -3.36
CA GLN A 40 2.99 2.75 -2.60
C GLN A 40 3.03 4.25 -2.97
N ASP A 41 3.05 4.56 -4.27
CA ASP A 41 3.01 5.92 -4.79
C ASP A 41 1.75 6.67 -4.36
N GLY A 42 0.59 6.00 -4.42
CA GLY A 42 -0.69 6.56 -3.98
C GLY A 42 -0.71 6.89 -2.49
N VAL A 43 -0.24 5.97 -1.63
CA VAL A 43 -0.14 6.21 -0.19
C VAL A 43 0.83 7.36 0.11
N ASN A 44 1.99 7.38 -0.56
CA ASN A 44 2.98 8.44 -0.40
C ASN A 44 2.45 9.79 -0.89
N ALA A 45 1.67 9.82 -1.96
CA ALA A 45 1.04 11.04 -2.47
C ALA A 45 0.01 11.59 -1.47
N VAL A 46 -0.85 10.75 -0.91
CA VAL A 46 -1.82 11.15 0.12
C VAL A 46 -1.10 11.64 1.37
N LYS A 47 -0.08 10.91 1.83
CA LYS A 47 0.74 11.31 2.97
C LYS A 47 1.39 12.68 2.73
N SER A 48 2.02 12.85 1.58
CA SER A 48 2.66 14.12 1.20
C SER A 48 1.65 15.26 1.11
N TYR A 49 0.45 15.00 0.60
CA TYR A 49 -0.62 16.00 0.54
C TYR A 49 -1.06 16.46 1.93
N VAL A 50 -1.26 15.53 2.87
CA VAL A 50 -1.59 15.87 4.26
C VAL A 50 -0.45 16.67 4.89
N ASP A 51 0.79 16.18 4.78
CA ASP A 51 1.97 16.80 5.38
C ASP A 51 2.22 18.23 4.83
N GLN A 52 1.99 18.45 3.55
CA GLN A 52 2.20 19.75 2.88
C GLN A 52 0.97 20.67 2.97
N SER A 53 -0.16 20.18 3.49
CA SER A 53 -1.37 20.99 3.59
C SER A 53 -1.23 22.06 4.67
N ASN A 54 -1.48 23.32 4.31
CA ASN A 54 -1.60 24.41 5.29
C ASN A 54 -2.98 24.44 5.97
N SER A 55 -3.89 23.53 5.59
CA SER A 55 -5.25 23.50 6.12
C SER A 55 -5.29 22.77 7.46
N ARG A 56 -5.61 23.50 8.53
CA ARG A 56 -5.86 22.91 9.86
C ARG A 56 -6.93 21.82 9.83
N ALA A 57 -7.92 21.96 8.94
CA ALA A 57 -8.97 20.95 8.80
C ALA A 57 -8.43 19.61 8.27
N VAL A 58 -7.46 19.64 7.34
CA VAL A 58 -6.84 18.42 6.78
C VAL A 58 -6.09 17.67 7.87
N HIS A 59 -5.27 18.37 8.66
CA HIS A 59 -4.54 17.78 9.79
C HIS A 59 -5.48 17.24 10.86
N LEU A 60 -6.52 17.99 11.25
CA LEU A 60 -7.48 17.52 12.24
C LEU A 60 -8.19 16.23 11.82
N VAL A 61 -8.58 16.12 10.55
CA VAL A 61 -9.22 14.92 10.02
C VAL A 61 -8.24 13.74 10.02
N ALA A 62 -6.99 13.96 9.59
CA ALA A 62 -5.96 12.93 9.60
C ALA A 62 -5.66 12.42 11.02
N ASP A 63 -5.47 13.33 11.98
CA ASP A 63 -5.20 13.00 13.39
C ASP A 63 -6.38 12.27 14.04
N THR A 64 -7.60 12.73 13.77
CA THR A 64 -8.82 12.10 14.27
C THR A 64 -8.95 10.68 13.70
N ALA A 65 -8.70 10.48 12.41
CA ALA A 65 -8.74 9.16 11.78
C ALA A 65 -7.68 8.22 12.39
N ASN A 66 -6.45 8.70 12.59
CA ASN A 66 -5.39 7.91 13.21
C ASN A 66 -5.71 7.54 14.67
N THR A 67 -6.28 8.48 15.43
CA THR A 67 -6.72 8.25 16.81
C THR A 67 -7.86 7.23 16.87
N ALA A 68 -8.86 7.36 15.99
CA ALA A 68 -9.98 6.44 15.91
C ALA A 68 -9.51 5.02 15.55
N PHE A 69 -8.61 4.90 14.57
CA PHE A 69 -8.02 3.62 14.19
C PHE A 69 -7.25 2.98 15.35
N THR A 70 -6.35 3.73 15.99
CA THR A 70 -5.56 3.24 17.12
C THR A 70 -6.45 2.80 18.27
N THR A 71 -7.50 3.58 18.58
CA THR A 71 -8.48 3.24 19.62
C THR A 71 -9.22 1.96 19.26
N ALA A 72 -9.71 1.83 18.03
CA ALA A 72 -10.40 0.64 17.56
C ALA A 72 -9.51 -0.61 17.69
N VAL A 73 -8.25 -0.53 17.26
CA VAL A 73 -7.26 -1.60 17.39
C VAL A 73 -7.08 -2.00 18.86
N GLN A 74 -6.96 -1.04 19.77
CA GLN A 74 -6.83 -1.32 21.20
C GLN A 74 -8.07 -2.02 21.77
N VAL A 75 -9.27 -1.64 21.33
CA VAL A 75 -10.55 -2.23 21.77
C VAL A 75 -10.68 -3.68 21.29
N VAL A 76 -10.24 -4.00 20.07
CA VAL A 76 -10.37 -5.35 19.51
C VAL A 76 -9.21 -6.28 19.87
N LYS A 77 -8.06 -5.73 20.29
CA LYS A 77 -6.87 -6.50 20.71
C LYS A 77 -7.16 -7.68 21.67
N PRO A 78 -7.96 -7.53 22.74
CA PRO A 78 -8.22 -8.66 23.66
C PRO A 78 -9.03 -9.81 23.04
N ILE A 79 -9.79 -9.55 21.96
CA ILE A 79 -10.61 -10.58 21.30
C ILE A 79 -10.01 -11.08 19.99
N GLN A 80 -8.90 -10.51 19.52
CA GLN A 80 -8.22 -10.86 18.27
C GLN A 80 -7.92 -12.37 18.17
N ASN A 81 -7.46 -12.98 19.27
CA ASN A 81 -7.10 -14.40 19.31
C ASN A 81 -8.25 -15.34 18.93
N TYR A 82 -9.51 -14.96 19.21
CA TYR A 82 -10.68 -15.76 18.85
C TYR A 82 -10.93 -15.81 17.34
N PHE A 83 -10.45 -14.80 16.61
CA PHE A 83 -10.61 -14.67 15.17
C PHE A 83 -9.32 -14.98 14.40
N GLN A 84 -8.23 -15.32 15.09
CA GLN A 84 -6.92 -15.52 14.49
C GLN A 84 -6.94 -16.54 13.35
N SER A 85 -7.67 -17.65 13.51
CA SER A 85 -7.79 -18.69 12.46
C SER A 85 -8.52 -18.17 11.21
N GLN A 86 -9.58 -17.39 11.39
CA GLN A 86 -10.36 -16.81 10.31
C GLN A 86 -9.54 -15.72 9.60
N ILE A 87 -8.84 -14.89 10.37
CA ILE A 87 -7.92 -13.86 9.89
C ILE A 87 -6.80 -14.50 9.04
N GLN A 88 -6.19 -15.59 9.51
CA GLN A 88 -5.18 -16.34 8.75
C GLN A 88 -5.73 -16.96 7.46
N GLN A 89 -6.95 -17.51 7.49
CA GLN A 89 -7.57 -18.04 6.27
C GLN A 89 -7.82 -16.94 5.24
N LEU A 90 -8.29 -15.77 5.68
CA LEU A 90 -8.46 -14.61 4.82
C LEU A 90 -7.13 -14.09 4.27
N ASP A 91 -6.08 -14.07 5.09
CA ASP A 91 -4.75 -13.68 4.67
C ASP A 91 -4.21 -14.58 3.56
N ASN A 92 -4.34 -15.90 3.74
CA ASN A 92 -3.95 -16.90 2.75
C ASN A 92 -4.75 -16.77 1.45
N LEU A 93 -6.08 -16.61 1.55
CA LEU A 93 -6.94 -16.42 0.39
C LEU A 93 -6.59 -15.11 -0.35
N GLY A 94 -6.32 -14.06 0.40
CA GLY A 94 -5.86 -12.78 -0.13
C GLY A 94 -4.56 -12.95 -0.90
N CYS A 95 -3.57 -13.62 -0.31
CA CYS A 95 -2.29 -13.91 -0.97
C CYS A 95 -2.48 -14.71 -2.26
N GLN A 96 -3.29 -15.77 -2.24
CA GLN A 96 -3.60 -16.56 -3.44
C GLN A 96 -4.29 -15.73 -4.52
N SER A 97 -5.21 -14.85 -4.12
CA SER A 97 -5.90 -13.95 -5.06
C SER A 97 -4.94 -12.97 -5.72
N LEU A 98 -3.96 -12.48 -4.95
CA LEU A 98 -2.92 -11.60 -5.44
C LEU A 98 -1.94 -12.34 -6.34
N ASP A 99 -1.53 -13.57 -6.00
CA ASP A 99 -0.69 -14.42 -6.84
C ASP A 99 -1.34 -14.67 -8.20
N PHE A 100 -2.65 -14.94 -8.20
CA PHE A 100 -3.41 -15.10 -9.43
C PHE A 100 -3.38 -13.82 -10.27
N LEU A 101 -3.62 -12.66 -9.66
CA LEU A 101 -3.60 -11.38 -10.35
C LEU A 101 -2.22 -11.06 -10.92
N GLU A 102 -1.16 -11.27 -10.15
CA GLU A 102 0.23 -11.10 -10.59
C GLU A 102 0.59 -12.02 -11.77
N SER A 103 0.05 -13.25 -11.79
CA SER A 103 0.27 -14.20 -12.88
C SER A 103 -0.40 -13.78 -14.19
N LYS A 104 -1.55 -13.09 -14.11
CA LYS A 104 -2.34 -12.64 -15.27
C LYS A 104 -1.97 -11.25 -15.75
N PHE A 105 -1.57 -10.38 -14.83
CA PHE A 105 -1.29 -8.97 -15.08
C PHE A 105 0.07 -8.59 -14.48
N PRO A 106 1.19 -8.99 -15.13
CA PRO A 106 2.53 -8.69 -14.64
C PRO A 106 2.82 -7.18 -14.58
N LEU A 107 1.99 -6.37 -15.23
CA LEU A 107 2.02 -4.90 -15.18
C LEU A 107 1.85 -4.35 -13.76
N ILE A 108 1.21 -5.08 -12.83
CA ILE A 108 1.02 -4.64 -11.45
C ILE A 108 2.34 -4.49 -10.69
N LYS A 109 3.40 -5.21 -11.12
CA LYS A 109 4.74 -5.12 -10.53
C LYS A 109 5.61 -4.03 -11.17
N LYS A 110 5.14 -3.40 -12.24
CA LYS A 110 5.91 -2.37 -12.93
C LYS A 110 5.83 -1.03 -12.19
N PRO A 111 6.89 -0.22 -12.25
CA PRO A 111 6.84 1.15 -11.74
C PRO A 111 5.71 1.95 -12.41
N THR A 112 5.04 2.80 -11.63
CA THR A 112 3.87 3.58 -12.07
C THR A 112 4.15 4.39 -13.34
N ASN A 113 5.33 5.00 -13.43
CA ASN A 113 5.74 5.77 -14.60
C ASN A 113 5.82 4.92 -15.87
N GLU A 114 6.37 3.71 -15.79
CA GLU A 114 6.50 2.80 -16.92
C GLU A 114 5.12 2.34 -17.42
N VAL A 115 4.17 2.10 -16.50
CA VAL A 115 2.78 1.76 -16.85
C VAL A 115 2.12 2.93 -17.58
N ILE A 116 2.24 4.14 -17.05
CA ILE A 116 1.68 5.36 -17.67
C ILE A 116 2.27 5.58 -19.06
N GLU A 117 3.59 5.42 -19.22
CA GLU A 117 4.28 5.56 -20.50
C GLU A 117 3.84 4.51 -21.51
N THR A 118 3.72 3.25 -21.08
CA THR A 118 3.23 2.15 -21.93
C THR A 118 1.81 2.43 -22.42
N VAL A 119 0.93 2.87 -21.52
CA VAL A 119 -0.46 3.23 -21.87
C VAL A 119 -0.48 4.43 -22.82
N ARG A 120 0.28 5.48 -22.52
CA ARG A 120 0.37 6.68 -23.35
C ARG A 120 0.86 6.34 -24.75
N SER A 121 1.95 5.60 -24.87
CA SER A 121 2.53 5.20 -26.17
C SER A 121 1.58 4.32 -26.98
N THR A 122 0.79 3.47 -26.32
CA THR A 122 -0.21 2.62 -27.00
C THR A 122 -1.38 3.43 -27.53
N VAL A 123 -1.82 4.46 -26.78
CA VAL A 123 -3.04 5.22 -27.08
C VAL A 123 -2.78 6.43 -27.99
N GLU A 124 -1.61 7.08 -27.87
CA GLU A 124 -1.22 8.24 -28.68
C GLU A 124 -1.42 8.09 -30.20
N PRO A 125 -1.00 7.00 -30.87
CA PRO A 125 -1.15 6.88 -32.32
C PRO A 125 -2.62 6.84 -32.76
N TYR A 126 -3.53 6.37 -31.89
CA TYR A 126 -4.96 6.33 -32.18
C TYR A 126 -5.64 7.66 -31.92
N VAL A 127 -5.24 8.39 -30.87
CA VAL A 127 -5.80 9.71 -30.55
C VAL A 127 -5.55 10.71 -31.69
N GLY A 128 -4.33 10.71 -32.26
CA GLY A 128 -4.00 11.56 -33.41
C GLY A 128 -4.87 11.26 -34.63
N THR A 129 -5.09 9.96 -34.91
CA THR A 129 -5.88 9.52 -36.07
C THR A 129 -7.36 9.90 -35.92
N VAL A 130 -7.95 9.69 -34.74
CA VAL A 130 -9.36 10.05 -34.47
C VAL A 130 -9.55 11.56 -34.49
N ALA A 131 -8.65 12.33 -33.87
CA ALA A 131 -8.71 13.79 -33.91
C ALA A 131 -8.60 14.33 -35.33
N ALA A 132 -7.66 13.82 -36.13
CA ALA A 132 -7.53 14.20 -37.54
C ALA A 132 -8.77 13.84 -38.36
N SER A 133 -9.35 12.66 -38.13
CA SER A 133 -10.58 12.21 -38.79
C SER A 133 -11.76 13.15 -38.49
N ALA A 134 -11.91 13.53 -37.22
CA ALA A 134 -12.95 14.46 -36.78
C ALA A 134 -12.76 15.86 -37.39
N GLN A 135 -11.52 16.35 -37.47
CA GLN A 135 -11.23 17.64 -38.12
C GLN A 135 -11.51 17.61 -39.62
N ASN A 136 -11.17 16.52 -40.31
CA ASN A 136 -11.47 16.35 -41.73
C ASN A 136 -12.97 16.35 -41.99
N LEU A 137 -13.76 15.66 -41.17
CA LEU A 137 -15.22 15.67 -41.25
C LEU A 137 -15.78 17.09 -41.05
N TYR A 138 -15.29 17.81 -40.05
CA TYR A 138 -15.74 19.17 -39.77
C TYR A 138 -15.43 20.14 -40.92
N ASN A 139 -14.23 20.06 -41.50
CA ASN A 139 -13.84 20.91 -42.62
C ASN A 139 -14.64 20.60 -43.89
N ASN A 140 -14.92 19.32 -44.17
CA ASN A 140 -15.74 18.91 -45.30
C ASN A 140 -17.18 19.43 -45.18
N ILE A 141 -17.79 19.32 -43.99
CA ILE A 141 -19.15 19.82 -43.74
C ILE A 141 -19.21 21.34 -43.87
N ARG A 142 -18.24 22.06 -43.31
CA ARG A 142 -18.16 23.53 -43.41
C ARG A 142 -18.03 24.01 -44.84
N ASN A 143 -17.24 23.32 -45.67
CA ASN A 143 -17.03 23.70 -47.07
C ASN A 143 -18.21 23.34 -47.98
N ALA A 144 -19.03 22.37 -47.59
CA ALA A 144 -20.22 21.95 -48.34
C ALA A 144 -21.45 22.84 -48.12
N LEU A 145 -21.44 23.72 -47.11
CA LEU A 145 -22.53 24.66 -46.85
C LEU A 145 -22.33 25.94 -47.68
N PRO A 146 -23.32 26.35 -48.50
CA PRO A 146 -23.22 27.59 -49.26
C PRO A 146 -23.18 28.78 -48.29
N ARG A 147 -22.21 29.69 -48.50
CA ARG A 147 -22.15 30.96 -47.77
C ARG A 147 -23.39 31.79 -48.16
N GLN A 148 -24.34 31.89 -47.23
CA GLN A 148 -25.44 32.86 -47.28
C GLN A 148 -24.89 34.24 -46.95
#